data_AF-A0A3D0XXK6-F1
#
_entry.id   AF-A0A3D0XXK6-F1
#
_cell.length_a   1.000
_cell.length_b   1.000
_cell.length_c   1.000
_cell.angle_alpha   90.00
_cell.angle_beta   90.00
_cell.angle_gamma   90.00
#
_symmetry.space_group_name_H-M   'P 1'
#
loop_
_entity.id
_entity.type
_entity.pdbx_description
1 polymer ?
#
loop_
_entity_poly.entity_id
_entity_poly.type
_entity_poly.pdbx_seq_one_letter_code
_entity_poly.pdbx_strand_id
1 'polypeptide(L)'
;MTGTSDTVENEEVLEDIEIEAKFVANKIKFLIDSKFQVYDNKKKEFRNIQPKDIVILMRSTKNKASIYEKELQNQDINVYSDTSTEYLETYEVQIIMDLLKIIDNPYQDLPLVHVMRSPIGMFTDDDLLEIRLADKTDDFYTAMLKAKLSVREDLRFKIDNLLDQIEKWRYLNNSVDLDELIWTIYENTGFLNYVGLMPNGEFRTANLKMLFERAKQYETASFKGLFNFILFMEKVKTGGGDLGAAKLISENDNVVRIMSIHKSKGLEFPVVFLACTGSSFNMMDLNQDILLHQNLGIGAKYIDYDMQIKYDTISKLALREKLLEENLSEEMRVLYVALTRAKEKLFITGIKNEFEEANSKMQELVDIYKKENGKINPILLKKYKKYIDWILLVYLYNKQNAKEIMKINIIKKDEVLKDNNKEEKEEINFFELLEEKSKNITEGELQDLKKKLEFNYQFKELNLIPSKDSVTNIAHLVTGNKSENMAQKRPATKHEKQYDLPKLEDVEEEITPAKRGTVVHLCMKKLDFSTDYDLEQVKQLIENLKANNIITEKEAESINPYDIFKFTKSNIFKDLQQAKEYHKEEPFYINIPANEVMNVSSKENILVQG
;
A
#
# COMPACT_ATOMS: atom_id res chain seq x y z
N MET A 1 -9.47 13.17 16.98
CA MET A 1 -9.54 11.83 16.38
C MET A 1 -9.53 12.10 14.88
N THR A 2 -8.35 12.15 14.26
CA THR A 2 -8.16 12.46 12.81
C THR A 2 -6.78 12.02 12.28
N GLY A 3 -5.98 11.27 13.07
CA GLY A 3 -4.63 10.83 12.66
C GLY A 3 -4.57 9.34 12.30
N THR A 4 -5.60 8.58 12.68
CA THR A 4 -5.86 7.23 12.16
C THR A 4 -6.68 7.27 10.88
N SER A 5 -7.25 8.42 10.48
CA SER A 5 -8.00 8.49 9.22
C SER A 5 -7.06 8.45 8.03
N ASP A 6 -5.91 9.15 8.03
CA ASP A 6 -5.12 9.27 6.79
C ASP A 6 -4.36 7.99 6.44
N THR A 7 -3.91 7.20 7.42
CA THR A 7 -3.30 5.89 7.16
C THR A 7 -4.36 4.84 6.79
N VAL A 8 -5.49 4.82 7.51
CA VAL A 8 -6.60 3.90 7.21
C VAL A 8 -7.28 4.26 5.89
N GLU A 9 -7.46 5.54 5.56
CA GLU A 9 -8.01 6.01 4.27
C GLU A 9 -7.06 5.67 3.13
N ASN A 10 -5.74 5.80 3.30
CA ASN A 10 -4.79 5.39 2.26
C ASN A 10 -4.76 3.87 2.07
N GLU A 11 -4.86 3.08 3.15
CA GLU A 11 -4.98 1.62 3.09
C GLU A 11 -6.31 1.19 2.45
N GLU A 12 -7.43 1.81 2.81
CA GLU A 12 -8.76 1.56 2.22
C GLU A 12 -8.76 1.92 0.72
N VAL A 13 -8.15 3.02 0.32
CA VAL A 13 -8.06 3.43 -1.09
C VAL A 13 -7.22 2.45 -1.91
N LEU A 14 -6.13 1.92 -1.34
CA LEU A 14 -5.32 0.89 -2.00
C LEU A 14 -6.11 -0.41 -2.15
N GLU A 15 -6.79 -0.86 -1.08
CA GLU A 15 -7.62 -2.07 -1.10
C GLU A 15 -8.76 -1.95 -2.12
N ASP A 16 -9.42 -0.80 -2.21
CA ASP A 16 -10.44 -0.51 -3.21
C ASP A 16 -9.89 -0.65 -4.64
N ILE A 17 -8.74 -0.03 -4.93
CA ILE A 17 -8.13 -0.10 -6.26
C ILE A 17 -7.78 -1.55 -6.64
N GLU A 18 -7.28 -2.35 -5.69
CA GLU A 18 -6.99 -3.78 -5.89
C GLU A 18 -8.25 -4.58 -6.23
N ILE A 19 -9.37 -4.33 -5.53
CA ILE A 19 -10.64 -5.01 -5.79
C ILE A 19 -11.18 -4.64 -7.18
N GLU A 20 -11.13 -3.36 -7.56
CA GLU A 20 -11.54 -2.91 -8.89
C GLU A 20 -10.65 -3.53 -9.98
N ALA A 21 -9.33 -3.54 -9.76
CA ALA A 21 -8.35 -4.15 -10.67
C ALA A 21 -8.62 -5.63 -10.89
N LYS A 22 -8.88 -6.37 -9.81
CA LYS A 22 -9.24 -7.78 -9.86
C LYS A 22 -10.52 -8.04 -10.63
N PHE A 23 -11.56 -7.24 -10.41
CA PHE A 23 -12.79 -7.33 -11.19
C PHE A 23 -12.55 -7.10 -12.69
N VAL A 24 -11.74 -6.07 -13.03
CA VAL A 24 -11.37 -5.78 -14.42
C VAL A 24 -10.58 -6.92 -15.03
N ALA A 25 -9.60 -7.48 -14.32
CA ALA A 25 -8.82 -8.65 -14.76
C ALA A 25 -9.72 -9.86 -15.03
N ASN A 26 -10.60 -10.23 -14.07
CA ASN A 26 -11.59 -11.31 -14.25
C ASN A 26 -12.47 -11.08 -15.48
N LYS A 27 -12.90 -9.83 -15.71
CA LYS A 27 -13.77 -9.51 -16.84
C LYS A 27 -13.04 -9.61 -18.17
N ILE A 28 -11.78 -9.20 -18.22
CA ILE A 28 -10.91 -9.31 -19.39
C ILE A 28 -10.67 -10.80 -19.69
N LYS A 29 -10.28 -11.59 -18.69
CA LYS A 29 -10.10 -13.04 -18.83
C LYS A 29 -11.36 -13.70 -19.39
N PHE A 30 -12.52 -13.40 -18.81
CA PHE A 30 -13.80 -13.91 -19.32
C PHE A 30 -14.04 -13.55 -20.79
N LEU A 31 -13.72 -12.34 -21.24
CA LEU A 31 -13.90 -11.94 -22.64
C LEU A 31 -12.98 -12.73 -23.59
N ILE A 32 -11.73 -12.97 -23.17
CA ILE A 32 -10.75 -13.75 -23.91
C ILE A 32 -11.19 -15.22 -23.99
N ASP A 33 -11.54 -15.82 -22.86
CA ASP A 33 -11.94 -17.23 -22.76
C ASP A 33 -13.25 -17.52 -23.49
N SER A 34 -14.23 -16.61 -23.39
CA SER A 34 -15.50 -16.71 -24.14
C SER A 34 -15.37 -16.40 -25.63
N LYS A 35 -14.15 -16.09 -26.12
CA LYS A 35 -13.86 -15.76 -27.52
C LYS A 35 -14.81 -14.69 -28.05
N PHE A 36 -14.93 -13.58 -27.30
CA PHE A 36 -15.74 -12.44 -27.71
C PHE A 36 -15.40 -12.03 -29.16
N GLN A 37 -16.42 -11.77 -29.98
CA GLN A 37 -16.23 -11.45 -31.39
C GLN A 37 -16.03 -9.96 -31.57
N VAL A 38 -14.96 -9.59 -32.26
CA VAL A 38 -14.59 -8.23 -32.66
C VAL A 38 -14.64 -8.13 -34.18
N TYR A 39 -15.20 -7.04 -34.71
CA TYR A 39 -15.31 -6.82 -36.14
C TYR A 39 -14.04 -6.17 -36.70
N ASP A 40 -13.34 -6.88 -37.59
CA ASP A 40 -12.15 -6.37 -38.25
C ASP A 40 -12.53 -5.59 -39.51
N ASN A 41 -12.50 -4.25 -39.45
CA ASN A 41 -12.82 -3.38 -40.59
C ASN A 41 -11.93 -3.62 -41.83
N LYS A 42 -10.69 -4.10 -41.65
CA LYS A 42 -9.78 -4.34 -42.79
C LYS A 42 -10.14 -5.63 -43.50
N LYS A 43 -10.47 -6.67 -42.75
CA LYS A 43 -10.83 -7.99 -43.29
C LYS A 43 -12.33 -8.16 -43.56
N LYS A 44 -13.17 -7.25 -43.03
CA LYS A 44 -14.64 -7.29 -43.09
C LYS A 44 -15.24 -8.59 -42.53
N GLU A 45 -14.62 -9.14 -41.50
CA GLU A 45 -15.04 -10.38 -40.84
C GLU A 45 -14.99 -10.23 -39.31
N PHE A 46 -15.77 -11.05 -38.62
CA PHE A 46 -15.64 -11.19 -37.17
C PHE A 46 -14.48 -12.12 -36.84
N ARG A 47 -13.68 -11.73 -35.85
CA ARG A 47 -12.60 -12.53 -35.30
C ARG A 47 -12.67 -12.57 -33.78
N ASN A 48 -12.04 -13.58 -33.19
CA ASN A 48 -11.87 -13.65 -31.75
C ASN A 48 -11.08 -12.44 -31.25
N ILE A 49 -11.48 -11.95 -30.07
CA ILE A 49 -10.80 -10.90 -29.34
C ILE A 49 -9.36 -11.32 -29.03
N GLN A 50 -8.43 -10.38 -29.18
CA GLN A 50 -7.04 -10.53 -28.80
C GLN A 50 -6.70 -9.52 -27.69
N PRO A 51 -5.71 -9.79 -26.82
CA PRO A 51 -5.31 -8.84 -25.77
C PRO A 51 -5.09 -7.40 -26.28
N LYS A 52 -4.50 -7.22 -27.47
CA LYS A 52 -4.29 -5.89 -28.09
C LYS A 52 -5.55 -5.10 -28.43
N ASP A 53 -6.71 -5.76 -28.47
CA ASP A 53 -8.00 -5.13 -28.74
C ASP A 53 -8.60 -4.47 -27.49
N ILE A 54 -7.99 -4.72 -26.33
CA ILE A 54 -8.45 -4.29 -25.02
C ILE A 54 -7.51 -3.20 -24.49
N VAL A 55 -8.09 -2.07 -24.11
CA VAL A 55 -7.39 -1.00 -23.41
C VAL A 55 -8.07 -0.69 -22.08
N ILE A 56 -7.25 -0.39 -21.07
CA ILE A 56 -7.67 0.15 -19.77
C ILE A 56 -7.24 1.61 -19.74
N LEU A 57 -8.23 2.51 -19.69
CA LEU A 57 -8.05 3.95 -19.62
C LEU A 57 -8.26 4.46 -18.21
N MET A 58 -7.30 5.25 -17.73
CA MET A 58 -7.33 5.89 -16.42
C MET A 58 -7.09 7.40 -16.55
N ARG A 59 -7.67 8.21 -15.65
CA ARG A 59 -7.37 9.65 -15.62
C ARG A 59 -5.91 9.93 -15.28
N SER A 60 -5.41 9.22 -14.27
CA SER A 60 -4.02 9.20 -13.82
C SER A 60 -3.60 7.75 -13.68
N THR A 61 -2.49 7.39 -14.30
CA THR A 61 -1.90 6.04 -14.24
C THR A 61 -0.98 5.87 -13.03
N LYS A 62 -0.50 6.98 -12.45
CA LYS A 62 0.45 6.98 -11.32
C LYS A 62 -0.09 6.17 -10.14
N ASN A 63 0.69 5.23 -9.64
CA ASN A 63 0.41 4.32 -8.51
C ASN A 63 -0.79 3.35 -8.69
N LYS A 64 -1.57 3.47 -9.77
CA LYS A 64 -2.76 2.64 -10.03
C LYS A 64 -2.51 1.60 -11.10
N ALA A 65 -1.74 1.97 -12.12
CA ALA A 65 -1.46 1.09 -13.25
C ALA A 65 -0.66 -0.15 -12.84
N SER A 66 0.28 -0.06 -11.90
CA SER A 66 1.05 -1.20 -11.40
C SER A 66 0.20 -2.22 -10.66
N ILE A 67 -0.82 -1.77 -9.92
CA ILE A 67 -1.80 -2.67 -9.28
C ILE A 67 -2.59 -3.46 -10.33
N TYR A 68 -3.06 -2.78 -11.39
CA TYR A 68 -3.79 -3.44 -12.49
C TYR A 68 -2.89 -4.38 -13.29
N GLU A 69 -1.63 -3.98 -13.52
CA GLU A 69 -0.63 -4.82 -14.18
C GLU A 69 -0.38 -6.09 -13.39
N LYS A 70 -0.18 -5.98 -12.06
CA LYS A 70 -0.02 -7.13 -11.16
C LYS A 70 -1.22 -8.07 -11.20
N GLU A 71 -2.45 -7.56 -11.08
CA GLU A 71 -3.66 -8.41 -11.09
C GLU A 71 -3.90 -9.10 -12.45
N LEU A 72 -3.53 -8.45 -13.56
CA LEU A 72 -3.59 -9.07 -14.89
C LEU A 72 -2.48 -10.12 -15.09
N GLN A 73 -1.26 -9.84 -14.63
CA GLN A 73 -0.15 -10.79 -14.65
C GLN A 73 -0.44 -12.03 -13.79
N ASN A 74 -1.10 -11.86 -12.64
CA ASN A 74 -1.57 -12.99 -11.80
C ASN A 74 -2.55 -13.93 -12.53
N GLN A 75 -3.12 -13.50 -13.66
CA GLN A 75 -4.01 -14.30 -14.50
C GLN A 75 -3.38 -14.70 -15.84
N ASP A 76 -2.04 -14.60 -15.96
CA ASP A 76 -1.28 -14.88 -17.17
C ASP A 76 -1.67 -14.01 -18.38
N ILE A 77 -2.18 -12.79 -18.11
CA ILE A 77 -2.49 -11.82 -19.15
C ILE A 77 -1.32 -10.86 -19.31
N ASN A 78 -0.72 -10.85 -20.50
CA ASN A 78 0.34 -9.91 -20.82
C ASN A 78 -0.19 -8.47 -20.92
N VAL A 79 0.50 -7.55 -20.26
CA VAL A 79 0.12 -6.14 -20.16
C VAL A 79 1.26 -5.23 -20.59
N TYR A 80 0.90 -4.12 -21.21
CA TYR A 80 1.77 -2.99 -21.45
C TYR A 80 1.20 -1.77 -20.72
N SER A 81 1.90 -1.29 -19.68
CA SER A 81 1.54 -0.06 -18.97
C SER A 81 2.50 1.07 -19.32
N ASP A 82 1.98 2.29 -19.38
CA ASP A 82 2.75 3.47 -19.78
C ASP A 82 3.42 4.23 -18.63
N THR A 83 3.39 3.62 -17.44
CA THR A 83 3.94 4.13 -16.20
C THR A 83 5.23 3.41 -15.87
N SER A 84 6.27 4.20 -15.68
CA SER A 84 7.63 3.74 -15.45
C SER A 84 8.17 4.13 -14.07
N THR A 85 7.24 4.53 -13.20
CA THR A 85 7.48 5.11 -11.88
C THR A 85 8.21 4.15 -10.93
N GLU A 86 8.31 2.88 -11.27
CA GLU A 86 8.90 1.83 -10.43
C GLU A 86 10.23 1.28 -10.99
N TYR A 87 10.75 1.78 -12.13
CA TYR A 87 11.99 1.23 -12.73
C TYR A 87 13.19 1.27 -11.76
N LEU A 88 13.47 2.44 -11.17
CA LEU A 88 14.55 2.63 -10.21
C LEU A 88 14.29 1.93 -8.86
N GLU A 89 13.07 1.44 -8.67
CA GLU A 89 12.64 0.72 -7.49
C GLU A 89 12.66 -0.80 -7.69
N THR A 90 12.88 -1.27 -8.92
CA THR A 90 13.04 -2.70 -9.18
C THR A 90 14.25 -3.25 -8.43
N TYR A 91 14.08 -4.43 -7.86
CA TYR A 91 15.08 -5.13 -7.05
C TYR A 91 16.45 -5.22 -7.73
N GLU A 92 16.47 -5.66 -9.00
CA GLU A 92 17.70 -5.80 -9.78
C GLU A 92 18.42 -4.47 -10.04
N VAL A 93 17.67 -3.39 -10.30
CA VAL A 93 18.27 -2.07 -10.53
C VAL A 93 18.78 -1.49 -9.21
N GLN A 94 18.06 -1.65 -8.10
CA GLN A 94 18.49 -1.17 -6.79
C GLN A 94 19.81 -1.80 -6.36
N ILE A 95 19.98 -3.12 -6.52
CA ILE A 95 21.24 -3.80 -6.16
C ILE A 95 22.41 -3.23 -6.94
N ILE A 96 22.27 -3.04 -8.25
CA ILE A 96 23.35 -2.52 -9.08
C ILE A 96 23.60 -1.04 -8.79
N MET A 97 22.56 -0.24 -8.54
CA MET A 97 22.71 1.15 -8.13
C MET A 97 23.43 1.28 -6.78
N ASP A 98 23.13 0.41 -5.82
CA ASP A 98 23.80 0.38 -4.52
C ASP A 98 25.24 -0.13 -4.64
N LEU A 99 25.50 -1.07 -5.55
CA LEU A 99 26.86 -1.49 -5.88
C LEU A 99 27.67 -0.33 -6.50
N LEU A 100 27.09 0.41 -7.43
CA LEU A 100 27.71 1.60 -8.00
C LEU A 100 28.00 2.67 -6.93
N LYS A 101 27.09 2.84 -5.96
CA LYS A 101 27.28 3.73 -4.82
C LYS A 101 28.45 3.34 -3.93
N ILE A 102 28.61 2.05 -3.61
CA ILE A 102 29.75 1.62 -2.78
C ILE A 102 31.09 1.64 -3.53
N ILE A 103 31.07 1.50 -4.87
CA ILE A 103 32.26 1.72 -5.69
C ILE A 103 32.68 3.20 -5.63
N ASP A 104 31.73 4.13 -5.73
CA ASP A 104 31.99 5.56 -5.57
C ASP A 104 32.46 5.90 -4.14
N ASN A 105 31.68 5.49 -3.14
CA ASN A 105 31.95 5.73 -1.74
C ASN A 105 31.47 4.55 -0.85
N PRO A 106 32.39 3.74 -0.30
CA PRO A 106 32.04 2.57 0.52
C PRO A 106 31.51 2.92 1.92
N TYR A 107 31.67 4.18 2.38
CA TYR A 107 31.20 4.64 3.71
C TYR A 107 29.69 4.90 3.77
N GLN A 108 28.91 4.20 2.96
CA GLN A 108 27.45 4.28 2.93
C GLN A 108 26.85 2.97 3.46
N ASP A 109 26.42 3.00 4.72
CA ASP A 109 25.94 1.80 5.45
C ASP A 109 24.84 1.04 4.71
N LEU A 110 23.79 1.73 4.26
CA LEU A 110 22.63 1.08 3.66
C LEU A 110 22.95 0.41 2.30
N PRO A 111 23.56 1.11 1.31
CA PRO A 111 24.02 0.48 0.07
C PRO A 111 24.98 -0.69 0.32
N LEU A 112 25.92 -0.56 1.26
CA LEU A 112 26.88 -1.61 1.58
C LEU A 112 26.17 -2.85 2.11
N VAL A 113 25.33 -2.72 3.13
CA VAL A 113 24.58 -3.84 3.72
C VAL A 113 23.63 -4.46 2.69
N HIS A 114 23.00 -3.65 1.84
CA HIS A 114 22.12 -4.17 0.79
C HIS A 114 22.89 -5.04 -0.22
N VAL A 115 24.05 -4.59 -0.70
CA VAL A 115 24.90 -5.37 -1.60
C VAL A 115 25.43 -6.62 -0.92
N MET A 116 25.84 -6.52 0.35
CA MET A 116 26.30 -7.68 1.14
C MET A 116 25.21 -8.76 1.24
N ARG A 117 23.97 -8.38 1.54
CA ARG A 117 22.83 -9.31 1.65
C ARG A 117 22.32 -9.80 0.28
N SER A 118 22.69 -9.12 -0.79
CA SER A 118 22.28 -9.48 -2.15
C SER A 118 22.96 -10.77 -2.62
N PRO A 119 22.49 -11.36 -3.74
CA PRO A 119 23.14 -12.49 -4.41
C PRO A 119 24.59 -12.21 -4.85
N ILE A 120 25.02 -10.95 -4.90
CA ILE A 120 26.41 -10.57 -5.21
C ILE A 120 27.30 -10.79 -3.98
N GLY A 121 26.86 -10.36 -2.79
CA GLY A 121 27.64 -10.48 -1.55
C GLY A 121 27.47 -11.80 -0.80
N MET A 122 26.26 -12.38 -0.83
CA MET A 122 25.91 -13.64 -0.14
C MET A 122 26.22 -13.67 1.38
N PHE A 123 26.07 -12.52 2.05
CA PHE A 123 26.13 -12.42 3.51
C PHE A 123 24.75 -12.74 4.11
N THR A 124 24.77 -13.52 5.17
CA THR A 124 23.58 -13.85 5.98
C THR A 124 23.34 -12.78 7.04
N ASP A 125 22.14 -12.76 7.62
CA ASP A 125 21.83 -11.81 8.70
C ASP A 125 22.76 -12.05 9.93
N ASP A 126 23.16 -13.29 10.19
CA ASP A 126 24.17 -13.63 11.22
C ASP A 126 25.56 -13.09 10.89
N ASP A 127 25.97 -13.14 9.61
CA ASP A 127 27.24 -12.55 9.15
C ASP A 127 27.26 -11.03 9.44
N LEU A 128 26.17 -10.34 9.12
CA LEU A 128 26.03 -8.90 9.32
C LEU A 128 26.02 -8.51 10.80
N LEU A 129 25.36 -9.31 11.65
CA LEU A 129 25.37 -9.12 13.09
C LEU A 129 26.77 -9.31 13.68
N GLU A 130 27.49 -10.34 13.26
CA GLU A 130 28.85 -10.61 13.73
C GLU A 130 29.80 -9.45 13.39
N ILE A 131 29.68 -8.89 12.18
CA ILE A 131 30.41 -7.69 11.76
C ILE A 131 30.05 -6.49 12.65
N ARG A 132 28.75 -6.23 12.87
CA ARG A 132 28.29 -5.09 13.69
C ARG A 132 28.67 -5.24 15.17
N LEU A 133 28.86 -6.45 15.66
CA LEU A 133 29.32 -6.69 17.03
C LEU A 133 30.80 -6.33 17.24
N ALA A 134 31.61 -6.31 16.17
CA ALA A 134 33.00 -5.88 16.25
C ALA A 134 33.13 -4.36 16.51
N ASP A 135 32.20 -3.55 15.97
CA ASP A 135 32.06 -2.13 16.30
C ASP A 135 30.62 -1.64 16.13
N LYS A 136 30.01 -1.25 17.25
CA LYS A 136 28.61 -0.78 17.31
C LYS A 136 28.45 0.71 17.05
N THR A 137 29.55 1.46 17.00
CA THR A 137 29.55 2.93 17.01
C THR A 137 30.00 3.54 15.69
N ASP A 138 30.91 2.87 15.00
CA ASP A 138 31.43 3.35 13.72
C ASP A 138 30.50 3.03 12.54
N ASP A 139 30.78 3.60 11.37
CA ASP A 139 30.10 3.22 10.13
C ASP A 139 30.30 1.73 9.79
N PHE A 140 29.39 1.14 9.00
CA PHE A 140 29.39 -0.29 8.74
C PHE A 140 30.63 -0.75 7.99
N TYR A 141 31.18 0.09 7.10
CA TYR A 141 32.41 -0.24 6.37
C TYR A 141 33.61 -0.33 7.32
N THR A 142 33.75 0.64 8.22
CA THR A 142 34.80 0.63 9.24
C THR A 142 34.63 -0.53 10.22
N ALA A 143 33.39 -0.83 10.64
CA ALA A 143 33.09 -2.01 11.46
C ALA A 143 33.49 -3.31 10.74
N MET A 144 33.21 -3.44 9.44
CA MET A 144 33.60 -4.57 8.61
C MET A 144 35.13 -4.74 8.52
N LEU A 145 35.89 -3.64 8.39
CA LEU A 145 37.36 -3.69 8.39
C LEU A 145 37.92 -4.16 9.74
N LYS A 146 37.36 -3.68 10.85
CA LYS A 146 37.74 -4.08 12.21
C LYS A 146 37.39 -5.56 12.47
N ALA A 147 36.23 -5.99 12.00
CA ALA A 147 35.70 -7.34 12.16
C ALA A 147 36.65 -8.43 11.65
N LYS A 148 37.47 -8.14 10.61
CA LYS A 148 38.47 -9.08 10.06
C LYS A 148 39.43 -9.70 11.09
N LEU A 149 39.62 -9.04 12.24
CA LEU A 149 40.51 -9.50 13.30
C LEU A 149 39.82 -10.48 14.28
N SER A 150 38.50 -10.47 14.36
CA SER A 150 37.73 -11.14 15.41
C SER A 150 36.67 -12.11 14.92
N VAL A 151 36.23 -11.99 13.66
CA VAL A 151 35.20 -12.86 13.07
C VAL A 151 35.72 -14.24 12.71
N ARG A 152 34.79 -15.18 12.53
CA ARG A 152 35.05 -16.51 12.01
C ARG A 152 35.75 -16.50 10.64
N GLU A 153 36.53 -17.54 10.36
CA GLU A 153 37.42 -17.60 9.19
C GLU A 153 36.67 -17.56 7.85
N ASP A 154 35.51 -18.21 7.77
CA ASP A 154 34.62 -18.18 6.62
C ASP A 154 34.07 -16.77 6.35
N LEU A 155 33.65 -16.05 7.40
CA LEU A 155 33.17 -14.68 7.29
C LEU A 155 34.29 -13.73 6.90
N ARG A 156 35.49 -13.91 7.47
CA ARG A 156 36.68 -13.14 7.08
C ARG A 156 36.98 -13.32 5.58
N PHE A 157 36.92 -14.55 5.07
CA PHE A 157 37.12 -14.81 3.64
C PHE A 157 36.07 -14.13 2.76
N LYS A 158 34.78 -14.13 3.18
CA LYS A 158 33.73 -13.38 2.46
C LYS A 158 34.01 -11.88 2.44
N ILE A 159 34.41 -11.30 3.58
CA ILE A 159 34.78 -9.87 3.69
C ILE A 159 35.94 -9.55 2.75
N ASP A 160 37.01 -10.35 2.78
CA ASP A 160 38.18 -10.17 1.93
C ASP A 160 37.82 -10.24 0.44
N ASN A 161 37.00 -11.22 0.04
CA ASN A 161 36.56 -11.35 -1.35
C ASN A 161 35.72 -10.16 -1.82
N LEU A 162 34.80 -9.66 -0.99
CA LEU A 162 34.00 -8.48 -1.34
C LEU A 162 34.86 -7.22 -1.46
N LEU A 163 35.79 -7.00 -0.53
CA LEU A 163 36.72 -5.86 -0.57
C LEU A 163 37.60 -5.91 -1.83
N ASP A 164 38.12 -7.08 -2.18
CA ASP A 164 38.93 -7.27 -3.38
C ASP A 164 38.13 -6.99 -4.67
N GLN A 165 36.85 -7.35 -4.70
CA GLN A 165 35.95 -7.05 -5.82
C GLN A 165 35.68 -5.54 -5.93
N ILE A 166 35.36 -4.89 -4.81
CA ILE A 166 35.12 -3.44 -4.76
C ILE A 166 36.37 -2.69 -5.26
N GLU A 167 37.55 -3.00 -4.74
CA GLU A 167 38.79 -2.32 -5.16
C GLU A 167 39.10 -2.53 -6.66
N LYS A 168 38.82 -3.72 -7.22
CA LYS A 168 38.94 -3.95 -8.67
C LYS A 168 37.99 -3.06 -9.47
N TRP A 169 36.73 -2.95 -9.08
CA TRP A 169 35.77 -2.08 -9.77
C TRP A 169 36.09 -0.59 -9.59
N ARG A 170 36.60 -0.19 -8.43
CA ARG A 170 37.10 1.19 -8.18
C ARG A 170 38.27 1.54 -9.08
N TYR A 171 39.19 0.61 -9.29
CA TYR A 171 40.29 0.79 -10.23
C TYR A 171 39.80 0.92 -11.68
N LEU A 172 38.87 0.05 -12.10
CA LEU A 172 38.26 0.09 -13.43
C LEU A 172 37.50 1.39 -13.69
N ASN A 173 36.72 1.88 -12.71
CA ASN A 173 35.96 3.13 -12.82
C ASN A 173 36.81 4.35 -13.21
N ASN A 174 38.12 4.34 -12.92
CA ASN A 174 39.03 5.41 -13.31
C ASN A 174 39.56 5.30 -14.76
N SER A 175 39.34 4.16 -15.41
CA SER A 175 40.01 3.76 -16.66
C SER A 175 39.05 3.39 -17.79
N VAL A 176 37.79 3.08 -17.49
CA VAL A 176 36.78 2.70 -18.49
C VAL A 176 35.56 3.62 -18.42
N ASP A 177 34.78 3.61 -19.49
CA ASP A 177 33.48 4.27 -19.54
C ASP A 177 32.48 3.53 -18.62
N LEU A 178 31.46 4.25 -18.14
CA LEU A 178 30.52 3.77 -17.14
C LEU A 178 29.67 2.60 -17.65
N ASP A 179 29.28 2.62 -18.92
CA ASP A 179 28.54 1.51 -19.52
C ASP A 179 29.41 0.23 -19.53
N GLU A 180 30.69 0.34 -19.87
CA GLU A 180 31.67 -0.75 -19.78
C GLU A 180 31.88 -1.24 -18.34
N LEU A 181 31.96 -0.33 -17.36
CA LEU A 181 32.03 -0.70 -15.94
C LEU A 181 30.80 -1.52 -15.52
N ILE A 182 29.60 -1.06 -15.86
CA ILE A 182 28.34 -1.75 -15.54
C ILE A 182 28.29 -3.13 -16.19
N TRP A 183 28.68 -3.24 -17.46
CA TRP A 183 28.71 -4.53 -18.15
C TRP A 183 29.74 -5.48 -17.53
N THR A 184 30.92 -4.99 -17.16
CA THR A 184 31.95 -5.76 -16.46
C THR A 184 31.45 -6.29 -15.12
N ILE A 185 30.70 -5.48 -14.36
CA ILE A 185 30.03 -5.91 -13.12
C ILE A 185 29.07 -7.07 -13.40
N TYR A 186 28.25 -6.99 -14.45
CA TYR A 186 27.32 -8.06 -14.81
C TYR A 186 28.03 -9.38 -15.12
N GLU A 187 29.15 -9.32 -15.84
CA GLU A 187 29.96 -10.49 -16.19
C GLU A 187 30.70 -11.07 -14.98
N ASN A 188 31.33 -10.23 -14.16
CA ASN A 188 32.13 -10.65 -13.00
C ASN A 188 31.27 -11.29 -11.90
N THR A 189 30.05 -10.79 -11.71
CA THR A 189 29.12 -11.26 -10.68
C THR A 189 28.20 -12.38 -11.18
N GLY A 190 28.05 -12.53 -12.51
CA GLY A 190 27.02 -13.39 -13.10
C GLY A 190 25.59 -12.93 -12.79
N PHE A 191 25.40 -11.69 -12.32
CA PHE A 191 24.11 -11.21 -11.81
C PHE A 191 23.03 -11.18 -12.89
N LEU A 192 23.40 -10.89 -14.15
CA LEU A 192 22.46 -10.93 -15.28
C LEU A 192 21.87 -12.33 -15.49
N ASN A 193 22.69 -13.37 -15.35
CA ASN A 193 22.24 -14.76 -15.46
C ASN A 193 21.37 -15.14 -14.25
N TYR A 194 21.76 -14.70 -13.05
CA TYR A 194 21.03 -14.95 -11.83
C TYR A 194 19.59 -14.40 -11.90
N VAL A 195 19.43 -13.11 -12.25
CA VAL A 195 18.10 -12.51 -12.36
C VAL A 195 17.30 -13.09 -13.53
N GLY A 196 17.97 -13.56 -14.59
CA GLY A 196 17.33 -14.26 -15.71
C GLY A 196 16.67 -15.59 -15.33
N LEU A 197 17.12 -16.23 -14.25
CA LEU A 197 16.55 -17.48 -13.73
C LEU A 197 15.45 -17.27 -12.68
N MET A 198 15.21 -16.02 -12.26
CA MET A 198 14.14 -15.67 -11.32
C MET A 198 12.77 -15.60 -12.01
N PRO A 199 11.65 -15.59 -11.26
CA PRO A 199 10.35 -15.24 -11.81
C PRO A 199 10.40 -13.88 -12.52
N ASN A 200 9.79 -13.82 -13.71
CA ASN A 200 9.87 -12.68 -14.63
C ASN A 200 11.32 -12.32 -15.05
N GLY A 201 12.21 -13.31 -15.11
CA GLY A 201 13.63 -13.11 -15.33
C GLY A 201 13.99 -12.41 -16.65
N GLU A 202 13.17 -12.57 -17.69
CA GLU A 202 13.30 -11.80 -18.92
C GLU A 202 13.18 -10.28 -18.63
N PHE A 203 12.14 -9.86 -17.90
CA PHE A 203 11.92 -8.44 -17.54
C PHE A 203 13.05 -7.90 -16.69
N ARG A 204 13.53 -8.67 -15.71
CA ARG A 204 14.66 -8.28 -14.86
C ARG A 204 15.94 -8.08 -15.68
N THR A 205 16.19 -8.99 -16.62
CA THR A 205 17.31 -8.89 -17.56
C THR A 205 17.19 -7.65 -18.44
N ALA A 206 15.98 -7.33 -18.90
CA ALA A 206 15.72 -6.13 -19.69
C ALA A 206 15.94 -4.84 -18.88
N ASN A 207 15.52 -4.81 -17.62
CA ASN A 207 15.77 -3.69 -16.71
C ASN A 207 17.27 -3.41 -16.57
N LEU A 208 18.09 -4.45 -16.34
CA LEU A 208 19.55 -4.30 -16.26
C LEU A 208 20.18 -3.83 -17.59
N LYS A 209 19.74 -4.40 -18.73
CA LYS A 209 20.21 -3.94 -20.05
C LYS A 209 19.86 -2.47 -20.30
N MET A 210 18.71 -2.03 -19.82
CA MET A 210 18.36 -0.62 -19.94
C MET A 210 19.20 0.27 -19.03
N LEU A 211 19.57 -0.17 -17.83
CA LEU A 211 20.51 0.58 -16.98
C LEU A 211 21.82 0.84 -17.73
N PHE A 212 22.33 -0.18 -18.43
CA PHE A 212 23.48 -0.06 -19.32
C PHE A 212 23.24 0.93 -20.47
N GLU A 213 22.12 0.84 -21.19
CA GLU A 213 21.79 1.80 -22.26
C GLU A 213 21.67 3.23 -21.76
N ARG A 214 21.13 3.43 -20.55
CA ARG A 214 21.01 4.75 -19.91
C ARG A 214 22.37 5.31 -19.53
N ALA A 215 23.26 4.49 -18.97
CA ALA A 215 24.63 4.89 -18.69
C ALA A 215 25.34 5.34 -19.97
N LYS A 216 25.22 4.55 -21.04
CA LYS A 216 25.77 4.89 -22.36
C LYS A 216 25.22 6.20 -22.93
N GLN A 217 23.91 6.41 -22.85
CA GLN A 217 23.28 7.67 -23.26
C GLN A 217 23.75 8.85 -22.42
N TYR A 218 23.87 8.66 -21.11
CA TYR A 218 24.30 9.71 -20.17
C TYR A 218 25.71 10.21 -20.49
N GLU A 219 26.63 9.31 -20.84
CA GLU A 219 28.01 9.67 -21.20
C GLU A 219 28.12 10.44 -22.51
N THR A 220 27.25 10.14 -23.48
CA THR A 220 27.20 10.93 -24.74
C THR A 220 26.75 12.38 -24.52
N ALA A 221 26.04 12.66 -23.42
CA ALA A 221 25.44 13.97 -23.13
C ALA A 221 26.41 14.97 -22.44
N SER A 222 27.73 14.76 -22.51
CA SER A 222 28.79 15.61 -21.90
C SER A 222 28.90 15.58 -20.37
N PHE A 223 28.10 14.76 -19.68
CA PHE A 223 28.28 14.47 -18.26
C PHE A 223 29.10 13.19 -18.11
N LYS A 224 30.26 13.28 -17.46
CA LYS A 224 31.17 12.14 -17.30
C LYS A 224 31.34 11.76 -15.83
N GLY A 225 31.49 10.46 -15.57
CA GLY A 225 31.86 9.90 -14.28
C GLY A 225 30.70 9.32 -13.47
N LEU A 226 31.03 8.27 -12.71
CA LEU A 226 30.13 7.51 -11.84
C LEU A 226 29.34 8.39 -10.86
N PHE A 227 30.02 9.28 -10.14
CA PHE A 227 29.39 10.20 -9.19
C PHE A 227 28.26 11.02 -9.81
N ASN A 228 28.50 11.61 -10.99
CA ASN A 228 27.51 12.44 -11.68
C ASN A 228 26.32 11.60 -12.16
N PHE A 229 26.57 10.37 -12.61
CA PHE A 229 25.52 9.44 -12.98
C PHE A 229 24.66 9.05 -11.77
N ILE A 230 25.26 8.72 -10.62
CA ILE A 230 24.53 8.43 -9.39
C ILE A 230 23.64 9.62 -9.00
N LEU A 231 24.19 10.83 -8.97
CA LEU A 231 23.41 12.05 -8.67
C LEU A 231 22.29 12.29 -9.69
N PHE A 232 22.53 12.02 -10.97
CA PHE A 232 21.50 12.12 -12.00
C PHE A 232 20.36 11.15 -11.72
N MET A 233 20.67 9.88 -11.44
CA MET A 233 19.68 8.85 -11.15
C MET A 233 18.91 9.17 -9.86
N GLU A 234 19.55 9.73 -8.84
CA GLU A 234 18.89 10.17 -7.61
C GLU A 234 18.00 11.40 -7.84
N LYS A 235 18.43 12.37 -8.64
CA LYS A 235 17.61 13.53 -9.03
C LYS A 235 16.39 13.11 -9.83
N VAL A 236 16.53 12.13 -10.71
CA VAL A 236 15.39 11.53 -11.42
C VAL A 236 14.44 10.89 -10.40
N LYS A 237 14.95 10.06 -9.49
CA LYS A 237 14.16 9.37 -8.46
C LYS A 237 13.39 10.35 -7.57
N THR A 238 14.06 11.40 -7.09
CA THR A 238 13.49 12.40 -6.17
C THR A 238 12.65 13.47 -6.86
N GLY A 239 13.00 13.85 -8.09
CA GLY A 239 12.31 14.90 -8.85
C GLY A 239 11.02 14.44 -9.54
N GLY A 240 10.62 13.18 -9.36
CA GLY A 240 9.52 12.57 -10.13
C GLY A 240 9.80 12.51 -11.63
N GLY A 241 11.08 12.60 -12.01
CA GLY A 241 11.55 12.52 -13.39
C GLY A 241 11.36 11.11 -13.90
N ASP A 242 10.56 10.98 -14.95
CA ASP A 242 10.15 9.72 -15.57
C ASP A 242 11.29 8.92 -16.25
N LEU A 243 12.08 8.05 -15.59
CA LEU A 243 12.95 7.11 -16.33
C LEU A 243 12.19 5.82 -16.64
N GLY A 244 11.46 5.86 -17.77
CA GLY A 244 10.93 4.71 -18.52
C GLY A 244 11.61 3.38 -18.21
N ALA A 245 10.93 2.40 -17.58
CA ALA A 245 11.40 1.00 -17.43
C ALA A 245 11.62 0.35 -18.81
N ALA A 246 12.48 -0.66 -18.88
CA ALA A 246 12.68 -1.39 -20.14
C ALA A 246 11.48 -2.29 -20.36
N LYS A 247 10.70 -1.99 -21.39
CA LYS A 247 9.55 -2.80 -21.76
C LYS A 247 9.99 -3.79 -22.81
N LEU A 248 10.09 -5.07 -22.43
CA LEU A 248 10.28 -6.17 -23.39
C LEU A 248 9.12 -6.28 -24.36
N ILE A 249 7.93 -6.00 -23.83
CA ILE A 249 6.68 -5.96 -24.57
C ILE A 249 6.58 -4.58 -25.20
N SER A 250 6.59 -4.54 -26.52
CA SER A 250 6.32 -3.34 -27.29
C SER A 250 4.83 -2.98 -27.18
N GLU A 251 4.51 -1.70 -27.31
CA GLU A 251 3.12 -1.28 -27.51
C GLU A 251 2.46 -2.07 -28.67
N ASN A 252 3.22 -2.46 -29.69
CA ASN A 252 2.71 -3.18 -30.86
C ASN A 252 2.47 -4.68 -30.63
N ASP A 253 2.89 -5.23 -29.50
CA ASP A 253 2.70 -6.65 -29.19
C ASP A 253 1.24 -6.97 -28.87
N ASN A 254 0.94 -8.27 -28.83
CA ASN A 254 -0.40 -8.74 -28.56
C ASN A 254 -0.73 -8.73 -27.05
N VAL A 255 -0.92 -7.55 -26.48
CA VAL A 255 -1.03 -7.34 -25.03
C VAL A 255 -2.12 -6.34 -24.66
N VAL A 256 -2.67 -6.45 -23.45
CA VAL A 256 -3.62 -5.46 -22.91
C VAL A 256 -2.87 -4.17 -22.61
N ARG A 257 -3.39 -3.03 -23.05
CA ARG A 257 -2.70 -1.73 -22.82
C ARG A 257 -3.33 -0.98 -21.66
N ILE A 258 -2.52 -0.48 -20.72
CA ILE A 258 -2.92 0.46 -19.67
C ILE A 258 -2.32 1.83 -20.00
N MET A 259 -3.16 2.82 -20.22
CA MET A 259 -2.70 4.17 -20.55
C MET A 259 -3.61 5.25 -19.97
N SER A 260 -3.08 6.49 -19.92
CA SER A 260 -3.89 7.62 -19.51
C SER A 260 -4.87 8.03 -20.61
N ILE A 261 -6.01 8.58 -20.23
CA ILE A 261 -7.02 9.08 -21.19
C ILE A 261 -6.39 10.09 -22.17
N HIS A 262 -5.44 10.91 -21.70
CA HIS A 262 -4.74 11.90 -22.52
C HIS A 262 -3.94 11.25 -23.66
N LYS A 263 -3.22 10.16 -23.35
CA LYS A 263 -2.42 9.42 -24.34
C LYS A 263 -3.29 8.68 -25.35
N SER A 264 -4.53 8.32 -24.99
CA SER A 264 -5.47 7.65 -25.89
C SER A 264 -6.05 8.56 -27.00
N LYS A 265 -5.81 9.88 -26.94
CA LYS A 265 -6.41 10.84 -27.87
C LYS A 265 -6.00 10.54 -29.31
N GLY A 266 -6.98 10.27 -30.17
CA GLY A 266 -6.77 9.91 -31.57
C GLY A 266 -6.57 8.42 -31.82
N LEU A 267 -6.44 7.61 -30.77
CA LEU A 267 -6.46 6.15 -30.84
C LEU A 267 -7.88 5.62 -30.67
N GLU A 268 -8.14 4.41 -31.13
CA GLU A 268 -9.45 3.77 -30.99
C GLU A 268 -9.25 2.26 -30.76
N PHE A 269 -10.06 1.70 -29.87
CA PHE A 269 -9.92 0.31 -29.43
C PHE A 269 -11.28 -0.40 -29.51
N PRO A 270 -11.33 -1.67 -29.95
CA PRO A 270 -12.56 -2.46 -29.93
C PRO A 270 -13.24 -2.50 -28.56
N VAL A 271 -12.45 -2.76 -27.51
CA VAL A 271 -12.93 -2.86 -26.13
C VAL A 271 -12.16 -1.88 -25.25
N VAL A 272 -12.89 -1.02 -24.55
CA VAL A 272 -12.33 -0.03 -23.61
C VAL A 272 -12.88 -0.28 -22.21
N PHE A 273 -11.99 -0.34 -21.24
CA PHE A 273 -12.31 -0.24 -19.81
C PHE A 273 -11.93 1.15 -19.33
N LEU A 274 -12.91 1.96 -18.93
CA LEU A 274 -12.69 3.22 -18.23
C LEU A 274 -12.71 2.94 -16.73
N ALA A 275 -11.53 2.86 -16.13
CA ALA A 275 -11.34 2.40 -14.76
C ALA A 275 -11.13 3.56 -13.76
N CYS A 276 -11.28 3.27 -12.48
CA CYS A 276 -11.10 4.19 -11.36
C CYS A 276 -12.00 5.43 -11.44
N THR A 277 -13.22 5.31 -12.01
CA THR A 277 -14.15 6.45 -12.13
C THR A 277 -14.75 6.92 -10.80
N GLY A 278 -14.55 6.14 -9.73
CA GLY A 278 -14.85 6.50 -8.34
C GLY A 278 -13.82 7.43 -7.69
N SER A 279 -12.69 7.68 -8.35
CA SER A 279 -11.68 8.64 -7.86
C SER A 279 -12.16 10.07 -8.02
N SER A 280 -11.88 10.91 -7.00
CA SER A 280 -12.16 12.34 -7.04
C SER A 280 -11.23 13.06 -8.03
N PHE A 281 -11.73 14.13 -8.66
CA PHE A 281 -10.91 15.02 -9.48
C PHE A 281 -9.83 15.70 -8.63
N ASN A 282 -8.63 15.86 -9.20
CA ASN A 282 -7.58 16.60 -8.53
C ASN A 282 -7.93 18.10 -8.49
N MET A 283 -7.98 18.65 -7.29
CA MET A 283 -8.29 20.06 -7.02
C MET A 283 -7.23 20.72 -6.13
N MET A 284 -6.06 20.09 -5.95
CA MET A 284 -5.01 20.58 -5.05
C MET A 284 -4.55 22.00 -5.42
N ASP A 285 -4.47 22.29 -6.73
CA ASP A 285 -4.07 23.60 -7.24
C ASP A 285 -4.99 24.73 -6.75
N LEU A 286 -6.28 24.46 -6.52
CA LEU A 286 -7.26 25.45 -6.06
C LEU A 286 -7.06 25.86 -4.59
N ASN A 287 -6.23 25.12 -3.85
CA ASN A 287 -5.97 25.35 -2.42
C ASN A 287 -4.61 26.02 -2.17
N GLN A 288 -3.80 26.24 -3.21
CA GLN A 288 -2.50 26.92 -3.07
C GLN A 288 -2.66 28.35 -2.55
N ASP A 289 -1.61 28.89 -1.95
CA ASP A 289 -1.63 30.24 -1.37
C ASP A 289 -1.74 31.34 -2.42
N ILE A 290 -1.19 31.07 -3.60
CA ILE A 290 -1.24 31.93 -4.77
C ILE A 290 -1.90 31.14 -5.90
N LEU A 291 -2.94 31.72 -6.48
CA LEU A 291 -3.61 31.23 -7.67
C LEU A 291 -3.25 32.12 -8.85
N LEU A 292 -2.97 31.51 -9.99
CA LEU A 292 -2.61 32.20 -11.23
C LEU A 292 -3.66 31.90 -12.29
N HIS A 293 -4.08 32.93 -13.03
CA HIS A 293 -5.00 32.78 -14.15
C HIS A 293 -4.55 33.68 -15.30
N GLN A 294 -4.45 33.11 -16.50
CA GLN A 294 -3.87 33.77 -17.68
C GLN A 294 -4.48 35.15 -17.96
N ASN A 295 -5.80 35.30 -17.83
CA ASN A 295 -6.50 36.55 -18.15
C ASN A 295 -6.87 37.41 -16.92
N LEU A 296 -6.89 36.83 -15.72
CA LEU A 296 -7.41 37.50 -14.52
C LEU A 296 -6.29 37.87 -13.53
N GLY A 297 -5.05 37.46 -13.83
CA GLY A 297 -3.88 37.77 -13.02
C GLY A 297 -3.73 36.82 -11.84
N ILE A 298 -3.48 37.42 -10.67
CA ILE A 298 -3.02 36.71 -9.47
C ILE A 298 -4.04 36.88 -8.34
N GLY A 299 -4.42 35.77 -7.72
CA GLY A 299 -5.20 35.74 -6.49
C GLY A 299 -4.36 35.17 -5.35
N ALA A 300 -3.95 36.00 -4.39
CA ALA A 300 -3.11 35.59 -3.28
C ALA A 300 -3.86 35.65 -1.95
N LYS A 301 -3.45 34.82 -0.99
CA LYS A 301 -3.85 35.01 0.42
C LYS A 301 -3.27 36.31 0.96
N TYR A 302 -4.02 36.97 1.83
CA TYR A 302 -3.47 38.02 2.67
C TYR A 302 -2.66 37.34 3.77
N ILE A 303 -1.46 37.88 4.03
CA ILE A 303 -0.55 37.39 5.06
C ILE A 303 -0.12 38.60 5.87
N ASP A 304 -0.37 38.53 7.18
CA ASP A 304 0.07 39.52 8.14
C ASP A 304 1.08 38.85 9.09
N TYR A 305 2.34 39.27 8.99
CA TYR A 305 3.42 38.66 9.78
C TYR A 305 3.41 39.13 11.23
N ASP A 306 2.99 40.37 11.49
CA ASP A 306 2.95 40.94 12.84
C ASP A 306 1.83 40.29 13.66
N MET A 307 0.67 40.11 13.04
CA MET A 307 -0.48 39.46 13.66
C MET A 307 -0.44 37.92 13.52
N GLN A 308 0.49 37.38 12.72
CA GLN A 308 0.60 35.96 12.39
C GLN A 308 -0.72 35.36 11.84
N ILE A 309 -1.44 36.11 11.02
CA ILE A 309 -2.71 35.67 10.41
C ILE A 309 -2.61 35.53 8.90
N LYS A 310 -3.42 34.61 8.36
CA LYS A 310 -3.50 34.34 6.93
C LYS A 310 -4.92 33.97 6.54
N TYR A 311 -5.45 34.59 5.49
CA TYR A 311 -6.81 34.32 5.00
C TYR A 311 -6.93 34.57 3.50
N ASP A 312 -7.95 33.96 2.88
CA ASP A 312 -8.21 34.13 1.45
C ASP A 312 -8.78 35.52 1.18
N THR A 313 -8.19 36.22 0.20
CA THR A 313 -8.70 37.50 -0.29
C THR A 313 -9.91 37.28 -1.20
N ILE A 314 -10.72 38.33 -1.39
CA ILE A 314 -11.85 38.30 -2.34
C ILE A 314 -11.38 37.99 -3.76
N SER A 315 -10.24 38.55 -4.19
CA SER A 315 -9.65 38.26 -5.50
C SER A 315 -9.28 36.80 -5.64
N LYS A 316 -8.68 36.20 -4.59
CA LYS A 316 -8.38 34.76 -4.59
C LYS A 316 -9.64 33.90 -4.64
N LEU A 317 -10.67 34.22 -3.86
CA LEU A 317 -11.94 33.48 -3.86
C LEU A 317 -12.62 33.54 -5.23
N ALA A 318 -12.67 34.70 -5.87
CA ALA A 318 -13.21 34.85 -7.22
C ALA A 318 -12.41 34.04 -8.26
N LEU A 319 -11.07 34.06 -8.16
CA LEU A 319 -10.20 33.32 -9.05
C LEU A 319 -10.35 31.80 -8.88
N ARG A 320 -10.47 31.34 -7.63
CA ARG A 320 -10.73 29.95 -7.29
C ARG A 320 -12.01 29.42 -7.95
N GLU A 321 -13.11 30.18 -7.89
CA GLU A 321 -14.37 29.78 -8.52
C GLU A 321 -14.24 29.68 -10.05
N LYS A 322 -13.53 30.63 -10.67
CA LYS A 322 -13.27 30.59 -12.11
C LYS A 322 -12.41 29.39 -12.52
N LEU A 323 -11.33 29.13 -11.81
CA LEU A 323 -10.46 27.98 -12.05
C LEU A 323 -11.19 26.65 -11.81
N LEU A 324 -12.08 26.58 -10.81
CA LEU A 324 -12.91 25.41 -10.57
C LEU A 324 -13.79 25.10 -11.79
N GLU A 325 -14.48 26.10 -12.34
CA GLU A 325 -15.32 25.92 -13.53
C GLU A 325 -14.53 25.45 -14.76
N GLU A 326 -13.33 25.99 -14.96
CA GLU A 326 -12.44 25.61 -16.05
C GLU A 326 -11.91 24.19 -15.88
N ASN A 327 -11.48 23.82 -14.67
CA ASN A 327 -11.06 22.47 -14.33
C ASN A 327 -12.18 21.45 -14.55
N LEU A 328 -13.40 21.72 -14.07
CA LEU A 328 -14.54 20.83 -14.31
C LEU A 328 -14.88 20.72 -15.81
N SER A 329 -14.78 21.83 -16.56
CA SER A 329 -14.99 21.81 -18.00
C SER A 329 -13.95 20.94 -18.71
N GLU A 330 -12.69 20.98 -18.28
CA GLU A 330 -11.63 20.13 -18.82
C GLU A 330 -11.85 18.65 -18.45
N GLU A 331 -12.17 18.35 -17.20
CA GLU A 331 -12.49 16.98 -16.79
C GLU A 331 -13.67 16.40 -17.59
N MET A 332 -14.64 17.23 -17.97
CA MET A 332 -15.74 16.81 -18.86
C MET A 332 -15.26 16.48 -20.28
N ARG A 333 -14.31 17.24 -20.82
CA ARG A 333 -13.68 16.93 -22.12
C ARG A 333 -12.86 15.64 -22.04
N VAL A 334 -12.13 15.43 -20.95
CA VAL A 334 -11.37 14.20 -20.72
C VAL A 334 -12.31 13.00 -20.67
N LEU A 335 -13.41 13.08 -19.92
CA LEU A 335 -14.43 12.03 -19.90
C LEU A 335 -14.99 11.77 -21.31
N TYR A 336 -15.32 12.81 -22.07
CA TYR A 336 -15.77 12.67 -23.46
C TYR A 336 -14.75 11.94 -24.35
N VAL A 337 -13.46 12.26 -24.22
CA VAL A 337 -12.40 11.55 -24.96
C VAL A 337 -12.41 10.07 -24.60
N ALA A 338 -12.46 9.73 -23.30
CA ALA A 338 -12.47 8.34 -22.84
C ALA A 338 -13.66 7.55 -23.40
N LEU A 339 -14.88 8.11 -23.31
CA LEU A 339 -16.10 7.45 -23.78
C LEU A 339 -16.11 7.22 -25.30
N THR A 340 -15.41 8.08 -26.07
CA THR A 340 -15.33 8.00 -27.54
C THR A 340 -14.16 7.17 -28.06
N ARG A 341 -13.35 6.54 -27.19
CA ARG A 341 -12.26 5.65 -27.64
C ARG A 341 -12.76 4.26 -28.03
N ALA A 342 -13.94 3.85 -27.55
CA ALA A 342 -14.48 2.53 -27.77
C ALA A 342 -15.15 2.41 -29.14
N LYS A 343 -14.87 1.32 -29.87
CA LYS A 343 -15.58 0.98 -31.12
C LYS A 343 -16.80 0.11 -30.88
N GLU A 344 -16.67 -0.90 -30.02
CA GLU A 344 -17.70 -1.95 -29.86
C GLU A 344 -18.19 -2.09 -28.43
N LYS A 345 -17.28 -2.12 -27.45
CA LYS A 345 -17.63 -2.25 -26.04
C LYS A 345 -16.91 -1.23 -25.17
N LEU A 346 -17.69 -0.66 -24.26
CA LEU A 346 -17.23 0.23 -23.22
C LEU A 346 -17.68 -0.32 -21.87
N PHE A 347 -16.72 -0.61 -21.01
CA PHE A 347 -16.93 -0.93 -19.60
C PHE A 347 -16.50 0.27 -18.77
N ILE A 348 -17.32 0.66 -17.80
CA ILE A 348 -17.01 1.76 -16.88
C ILE A 348 -17.05 1.18 -15.48
N THR A 349 -15.93 1.26 -14.77
CA THR A 349 -15.79 0.72 -13.42
C THR A 349 -15.41 1.83 -12.44
N GLY A 350 -15.89 1.69 -11.22
CA GLY A 350 -15.59 2.62 -10.13
C GLY A 350 -16.23 2.14 -8.84
N ILE A 351 -15.52 2.37 -7.74
CA ILE A 351 -15.99 2.01 -6.40
C ILE A 351 -16.75 3.18 -5.78
N LYS A 352 -17.83 2.83 -5.08
CA LYS A 352 -18.65 3.77 -4.35
C LYS A 352 -19.17 3.13 -3.07
N ASN A 353 -18.77 3.69 -1.94
CA ASN A 353 -19.24 3.29 -0.63
C ASN A 353 -20.74 3.59 -0.49
N GLU A 354 -21.47 2.67 0.15
CA GLU A 354 -22.90 2.82 0.45
C GLU A 354 -23.73 3.25 -0.78
N PHE A 355 -23.53 2.56 -1.91
CA PHE A 355 -24.12 2.96 -3.19
C PHE A 355 -25.64 3.21 -3.12
N GLU A 356 -26.39 2.37 -2.41
CA GLU A 356 -27.85 2.48 -2.32
C GLU A 356 -28.29 3.80 -1.66
N GLU A 357 -27.69 4.15 -0.53
CA GLU A 357 -27.98 5.41 0.18
C GLU A 357 -27.53 6.62 -0.63
N ALA A 358 -26.30 6.56 -1.18
CA ALA A 358 -25.76 7.64 -2.00
C ALA A 358 -26.60 7.87 -3.27
N ASN A 359 -27.14 6.81 -3.88
CA ASN A 359 -28.00 6.89 -5.04
C ASN A 359 -29.40 7.44 -4.69
N SER A 360 -29.95 7.09 -3.51
CA SER A 360 -31.20 7.67 -3.02
C SER A 360 -31.08 9.18 -2.81
N LYS A 361 -30.03 9.63 -2.12
CA LYS A 361 -29.74 11.06 -1.92
C LYS A 361 -29.53 11.80 -3.24
N MET A 362 -28.84 11.16 -4.20
CA MET A 362 -28.66 11.74 -5.54
C MET A 362 -29.99 11.85 -6.30
N GLN A 363 -30.88 10.88 -6.16
CA GLN A 363 -32.22 10.92 -6.75
C GLN A 363 -33.05 12.10 -6.23
N GLU A 364 -33.09 12.30 -4.90
CA GLU A 364 -33.80 13.42 -4.29
C GLU A 364 -33.33 14.77 -4.84
N LEU A 365 -32.01 14.93 -5.01
CA LEU A 365 -31.43 16.15 -5.55
C LEU A 365 -31.74 16.34 -7.04
N VAL A 366 -31.79 15.26 -7.82
CA VAL A 366 -32.21 15.31 -9.23
C VAL A 366 -33.67 15.76 -9.36
N ASP A 367 -34.53 15.35 -8.42
CA ASP A 367 -35.95 15.73 -8.39
C ASP A 367 -36.14 17.21 -7.99
N ILE A 368 -35.30 17.72 -7.08
CA ILE A 368 -35.25 19.14 -6.69
C ILE A 368 -34.70 20.01 -7.82
N TYR A 369 -33.53 19.65 -8.36
CA TYR A 369 -32.81 20.41 -9.38
C TYR A 369 -33.11 19.84 -10.77
N LYS A 370 -34.27 20.18 -11.34
CA LYS A 370 -34.65 19.70 -12.67
C LYS A 370 -33.71 20.22 -13.78
N LYS A 371 -33.77 19.58 -14.95
CA LYS A 371 -33.05 20.04 -16.14
C LYS A 371 -33.50 21.44 -16.53
N GLU A 372 -32.54 22.25 -16.95
CA GLU A 372 -32.79 23.54 -17.59
C GLU A 372 -32.36 23.46 -19.05
N ASN A 373 -33.27 23.76 -19.98
CA ASN A 373 -33.00 23.71 -21.43
C ASN A 373 -32.40 22.38 -21.92
N GLY A 374 -32.85 21.26 -21.34
CA GLY A 374 -32.35 19.91 -21.67
C GLY A 374 -30.97 19.57 -21.08
N LYS A 375 -30.33 20.49 -20.36
CA LYS A 375 -29.03 20.30 -19.70
C LYS A 375 -29.19 19.92 -18.23
N ILE A 376 -28.20 19.19 -17.71
CA ILE A 376 -28.09 18.90 -16.27
C ILE A 376 -27.85 20.20 -15.51
N ASN A 377 -28.45 20.32 -14.33
CA ASN A 377 -28.31 21.51 -13.51
C ASN A 377 -26.83 21.77 -13.11
N PRO A 378 -26.27 22.97 -13.36
CA PRO A 378 -24.88 23.28 -13.04
C PRO A 378 -24.51 23.11 -11.57
N ILE A 379 -25.46 23.29 -10.64
CA ILE A 379 -25.23 23.13 -9.20
C ILE A 379 -24.85 21.68 -8.88
N LEU A 380 -25.54 20.71 -9.49
CA LEU A 380 -25.20 19.29 -9.31
C LEU A 380 -23.87 18.93 -9.96
N LEU A 381 -23.58 19.46 -11.15
CA LEU A 381 -22.29 19.23 -11.81
C LEU A 381 -21.10 19.75 -10.98
N LYS A 382 -21.25 20.91 -10.31
CA LYS A 382 -20.23 21.43 -9.38
C LYS A 382 -20.12 20.63 -8.09
N LYS A 383 -21.24 20.08 -7.59
CA LYS A 383 -21.29 19.28 -6.37
C LYS A 383 -20.55 17.95 -6.52
N TYR A 384 -20.79 17.24 -7.61
CA TYR A 384 -20.23 15.91 -7.84
C TYR A 384 -18.89 16.00 -8.57
N LYS A 385 -17.85 15.39 -7.98
CA LYS A 385 -16.45 15.56 -8.40
C LYS A 385 -15.79 14.24 -8.81
N LYS A 386 -16.60 13.28 -9.26
CA LYS A 386 -16.17 11.96 -9.70
C LYS A 386 -16.85 11.65 -11.03
N TYR A 387 -16.16 10.96 -11.93
CA TYR A 387 -16.74 10.59 -13.22
C TYR A 387 -17.95 9.68 -13.06
N ILE A 388 -17.89 8.72 -12.13
CA ILE A 388 -19.01 7.80 -11.89
C ILE A 388 -20.26 8.57 -11.47
N ASP A 389 -20.12 9.64 -10.69
CA ASP A 389 -21.24 10.47 -10.26
C ASP A 389 -21.85 11.24 -11.43
N TRP A 390 -21.04 11.81 -12.32
CA TRP A 390 -21.55 12.48 -13.52
C TRP A 390 -22.29 11.53 -14.45
N ILE A 391 -21.80 10.31 -14.61
CA ILE A 391 -22.45 9.28 -15.42
C ILE A 391 -23.77 8.85 -14.77
N LEU A 392 -23.80 8.65 -13.45
CA LEU A 392 -25.00 8.34 -12.70
C LEU A 392 -26.04 9.46 -12.78
N LEU A 393 -25.63 10.73 -12.72
CA LEU A 393 -26.56 11.85 -12.94
C LEU A 393 -27.23 11.75 -14.31
N VAL A 394 -26.46 11.52 -15.38
CA VAL A 394 -27.02 11.33 -16.73
C VAL A 394 -28.03 10.18 -16.75
N TYR A 395 -27.72 9.06 -16.09
CA TYR A 395 -28.63 7.93 -15.96
C TYR A 395 -29.93 8.29 -15.23
N LEU A 396 -29.84 8.93 -14.06
CA LEU A 396 -31.00 9.31 -13.24
C LEU A 396 -31.90 10.33 -13.95
N TYR A 397 -31.31 11.31 -14.63
CA TYR A 397 -32.05 12.30 -15.42
C TYR A 397 -32.72 11.76 -16.68
N ASN A 398 -32.30 10.58 -17.17
CA ASN A 398 -32.78 9.99 -18.41
C ASN A 398 -33.25 8.54 -18.25
N LYS A 399 -33.74 8.15 -17.06
CA LYS A 399 -34.07 6.76 -16.68
C LYS A 399 -34.82 5.95 -17.74
N GLN A 400 -35.73 6.57 -18.51
CA GLN A 400 -36.49 5.89 -19.55
C GLN A 400 -35.61 5.45 -20.73
N ASN A 401 -34.83 6.37 -21.30
CA ASN A 401 -33.97 6.10 -22.46
C ASN A 401 -32.64 5.44 -22.06
N ALA A 402 -32.15 5.73 -20.85
CA ALA A 402 -30.84 5.26 -20.40
C ALA A 402 -30.79 3.75 -20.18
N LYS A 403 -31.93 3.10 -19.86
CA LYS A 403 -32.01 1.65 -19.67
C LYS A 403 -31.74 0.85 -20.95
N GLU A 404 -31.99 1.43 -22.11
CA GLU A 404 -31.74 0.77 -23.41
C GLU A 404 -30.26 0.86 -23.82
N ILE A 405 -29.56 1.90 -23.35
CA ILE A 405 -28.19 2.24 -23.77
C ILE A 405 -27.16 1.79 -22.73
N MET A 406 -27.53 1.79 -21.44
CA MET A 406 -26.61 1.55 -20.32
C MET A 406 -27.15 0.46 -19.39
N LYS A 407 -26.31 -0.55 -19.14
CA LYS A 407 -26.56 -1.58 -18.12
C LYS A 407 -25.74 -1.27 -16.88
N ILE A 408 -26.41 -1.02 -15.76
CA ILE A 408 -25.76 -0.83 -14.45
C ILE A 408 -25.77 -2.16 -13.72
N ASN A 409 -24.58 -2.61 -13.31
CA ASN A 409 -24.40 -3.76 -12.44
C ASN A 409 -23.83 -3.27 -11.10
N ILE A 410 -24.43 -3.70 -10.01
CA ILE A 410 -23.92 -3.45 -8.66
C ILE A 410 -23.33 -4.77 -8.19
N ILE A 411 -22.04 -4.76 -7.85
CA ILE A 411 -21.30 -5.96 -7.47
C ILE A 411 -20.76 -5.71 -6.07
N LYS A 412 -21.02 -6.65 -5.15
CA LYS A 412 -20.52 -6.53 -3.77
C LYS A 412 -19.06 -6.99 -3.71
N LYS A 413 -18.27 -6.38 -2.81
CA LYS A 413 -16.85 -6.73 -2.57
C LYS A 413 -16.65 -8.24 -2.38
N ASP A 414 -17.53 -8.88 -1.60
CA ASP A 414 -17.47 -10.32 -1.34
C ASP A 414 -17.63 -11.18 -2.60
N GLU A 415 -18.35 -10.72 -3.62
CA GLU A 415 -18.57 -11.49 -4.86
C GLU A 415 -17.29 -11.51 -5.71
N VAL A 416 -16.58 -10.39 -5.78
CA VAL A 416 -15.30 -10.29 -6.50
C VAL A 416 -14.22 -11.16 -5.82
N LEU A 417 -14.23 -11.20 -4.49
CA LEU A 417 -13.28 -12.00 -3.71
C LEU A 417 -13.60 -13.51 -3.75
N LYS A 418 -14.87 -13.89 -3.91
CA LYS A 418 -15.31 -15.29 -3.99
C LYS A 418 -14.88 -16.00 -5.28
N ASP A 419 -14.66 -15.28 -6.39
CA ASP A 419 -14.28 -15.88 -7.67
C ASP A 419 -12.92 -16.60 -7.64
N ASN A 420 -12.08 -16.39 -6.61
CA ASN A 420 -10.85 -17.18 -6.41
C ASN A 420 -11.09 -18.60 -5.86
N ASN A 421 -12.26 -18.91 -5.30
CA ASN A 421 -12.57 -20.27 -4.86
C ASN A 421 -13.11 -21.16 -6.00
N LYS A 422 -13.15 -20.62 -7.22
CA LYS A 422 -13.38 -21.35 -8.47
C LYS A 422 -12.11 -21.37 -9.33
N GLU A 423 -10.93 -21.49 -8.72
CA GLU A 423 -9.93 -22.31 -9.40
C GLU A 423 -10.61 -23.65 -9.68
N GLU A 424 -10.57 -24.07 -10.94
CA GLU A 424 -10.77 -25.44 -11.35
C GLU A 424 -9.76 -26.29 -10.56
N LYS A 425 -10.12 -26.63 -9.32
CA LYS A 425 -9.90 -27.99 -8.88
C LYS A 425 -10.60 -28.78 -9.96
N GLU A 426 -9.82 -29.46 -10.81
CA GLU A 426 -10.29 -30.73 -11.33
C GLU A 426 -11.01 -31.38 -10.15
N GLU A 427 -12.34 -31.46 -10.23
CA GLU A 427 -13.05 -32.45 -9.44
C GLU A 427 -12.49 -33.76 -9.99
N ILE A 428 -11.33 -34.15 -9.48
CA ILE A 428 -11.03 -35.54 -9.25
C ILE A 428 -12.25 -35.96 -8.45
N ASN A 429 -13.18 -36.61 -9.16
CA ASN A 429 -14.38 -37.13 -8.57
C ASN A 429 -13.87 -38.13 -7.54
N PHE A 430 -13.75 -37.66 -6.29
CA PHE A 430 -13.01 -38.36 -5.25
C PHE A 430 -13.64 -39.75 -5.04
N PHE A 431 -14.94 -39.86 -5.35
CA PHE A 431 -15.68 -41.11 -5.42
C PHE A 431 -15.21 -42.05 -6.53
N GLU A 432 -14.94 -41.59 -7.76
CA GLU A 432 -14.40 -42.45 -8.83
C GLU A 432 -12.97 -42.93 -8.52
N LEU A 433 -12.12 -42.04 -7.97
CA LEU A 433 -10.75 -42.40 -7.58
C LEU A 433 -10.71 -43.34 -6.36
N LEU A 434 -11.67 -43.20 -5.44
CA LEU A 434 -11.90 -44.14 -4.33
C LEU A 434 -12.54 -45.45 -4.80
N GLU A 435 -13.42 -45.45 -5.81
CA GLU A 435 -13.98 -46.66 -6.40
C GLU A 435 -12.92 -47.49 -7.13
N GLU A 436 -11.99 -46.86 -7.85
CA GLU A 436 -10.86 -47.58 -8.43
C GLU A 436 -9.89 -48.15 -7.38
N LYS A 437 -9.58 -47.38 -6.33
CA LYS A 437 -8.69 -47.84 -5.25
C LYS A 437 -9.35 -48.83 -4.28
N SER A 438 -10.67 -48.81 -4.14
CA SER A 438 -11.40 -49.75 -3.26
C SER A 438 -11.57 -51.15 -3.85
N LYS A 439 -11.43 -51.31 -5.17
CA LYS A 439 -11.46 -52.64 -5.83
C LYS A 439 -10.32 -53.58 -5.39
N ASN A 440 -9.25 -53.05 -4.81
CA ASN A 440 -8.06 -53.81 -4.38
C ASN A 440 -7.85 -53.83 -2.85
N ILE A 441 -8.86 -53.51 -2.04
CA ILE A 441 -8.73 -53.49 -0.57
C ILE A 441 -8.99 -54.89 -0.01
N THR A 442 -8.06 -55.40 0.80
CA THR A 442 -8.23 -56.67 1.52
C THR A 442 -9.06 -56.50 2.80
N GLU A 443 -9.75 -57.56 3.22
CA GLU A 443 -10.66 -57.54 4.38
C GLU A 443 -9.98 -57.09 5.69
N GLY A 444 -8.66 -57.29 5.82
CA GLY A 444 -7.84 -56.81 6.93
C GLY A 444 -7.61 -55.30 6.95
N GLU A 445 -7.43 -54.66 5.79
CA GLU A 445 -7.23 -53.21 5.68
C GLU A 445 -8.51 -52.44 6.02
N LEU A 446 -9.66 -53.02 5.69
CA LEU A 446 -10.99 -52.46 5.99
C LEU A 446 -11.27 -52.40 7.50
N GLN A 447 -10.80 -53.38 8.27
CA GLN A 447 -10.92 -53.38 9.73
C GLN A 447 -10.03 -52.31 10.38
N ASP A 448 -8.83 -52.09 9.86
CA ASP A 448 -7.91 -51.05 10.35
C ASP A 448 -8.43 -49.64 10.02
N LEU A 449 -9.01 -49.46 8.84
CA LEU A 449 -9.61 -48.19 8.42
C LEU A 449 -10.84 -47.86 9.27
N LYS A 450 -11.66 -48.86 9.59
CA LYS A 450 -12.81 -48.70 10.49
C LYS A 450 -12.37 -48.31 11.91
N LYS A 451 -11.31 -48.93 12.45
CA LYS A 451 -10.71 -48.52 13.73
C LYS A 451 -10.21 -47.07 13.73
N LYS A 452 -9.64 -46.60 12.61
CA LYS A 452 -9.15 -45.22 12.48
C LYS A 452 -10.29 -44.21 12.35
N LEU A 453 -11.35 -44.53 11.62
CA LEU A 453 -12.51 -43.66 11.41
C LEU A 453 -13.42 -43.58 12.64
N GLU A 454 -13.56 -44.67 13.39
CA GLU A 454 -14.31 -44.74 14.65
C GLU A 454 -13.48 -44.25 15.86
N PHE A 455 -12.25 -43.77 15.63
CA PHE A 455 -11.40 -43.24 16.69
C PHE A 455 -12.02 -41.96 17.27
N ASN A 456 -12.53 -42.08 18.49
CA ASN A 456 -13.08 -40.97 19.23
C ASN A 456 -11.99 -40.40 20.15
N TYR A 457 -11.53 -39.19 19.85
CA TYR A 457 -10.49 -38.53 20.65
C TYR A 457 -10.97 -38.34 22.09
N GLN A 458 -10.28 -39.00 23.02
CA GLN A 458 -10.66 -39.11 24.43
C GLN A 458 -10.79 -37.75 25.14
N PHE A 459 -10.16 -36.70 24.62
CA PHE A 459 -10.13 -35.36 25.20
C PHE A 459 -10.75 -34.29 24.30
N LYS A 460 -11.86 -34.62 23.61
CA LYS A 460 -12.54 -33.70 22.68
C LYS A 460 -12.91 -32.35 23.32
N GLU A 461 -13.19 -32.33 24.63
CA GLU A 461 -13.51 -31.11 25.36
C GLU A 461 -12.34 -30.12 25.46
N LEU A 462 -11.08 -30.58 25.40
CA LEU A 462 -9.90 -29.71 25.46
C LEU A 462 -9.75 -28.84 24.20
N ASN A 463 -10.22 -29.30 23.04
CA ASN A 463 -10.17 -28.53 21.80
C ASN A 463 -11.04 -27.25 21.83
N LEU A 464 -11.91 -27.11 22.82
CA LEU A 464 -12.76 -25.94 23.01
C LEU A 464 -12.15 -24.92 23.98
N ILE A 465 -11.07 -25.28 24.69
CA ILE A 465 -10.44 -24.46 25.72
C ILE A 465 -9.29 -23.67 25.06
N PRO A 466 -9.36 -22.32 24.98
CA PRO A 466 -8.24 -21.53 24.50
C PRO A 466 -7.10 -21.53 25.53
N SER A 467 -5.86 -21.56 25.07
CA SER A 467 -4.69 -21.51 25.95
C SER A 467 -4.45 -20.13 26.56
N LYS A 468 -4.99 -19.06 25.97
CA LYS A 468 -4.89 -17.67 26.43
C LYS A 468 -6.13 -16.87 26.03
N ASP A 469 -6.66 -16.05 26.93
CA ASP A 469 -7.77 -15.13 26.62
C ASP A 469 -7.69 -13.81 27.42
N SER A 470 -8.51 -12.82 27.06
CA SER A 470 -8.59 -11.52 27.74
C SER A 470 -9.75 -11.47 28.74
N VAL A 471 -9.61 -10.63 29.78
CA VAL A 471 -10.69 -10.38 30.76
C VAL A 471 -11.99 -9.93 30.08
N THR A 472 -11.89 -9.10 29.04
CA THR A 472 -13.05 -8.58 28.28
C THR A 472 -13.80 -9.69 27.55
N ASN A 473 -13.08 -10.59 26.87
CA ASN A 473 -13.70 -11.73 26.18
C ASN A 473 -14.37 -12.69 27.16
N ILE A 474 -13.73 -12.94 28.31
CA ILE A 474 -14.29 -13.75 29.38
C ILE A 474 -15.57 -13.12 29.94
N ALA A 475 -15.57 -11.81 30.19
CA ALA A 475 -16.77 -11.09 30.64
C ALA A 475 -17.91 -11.20 29.61
N HIS A 476 -17.61 -11.14 28.31
CA HIS A 476 -18.60 -11.37 27.25
C HIS A 476 -19.14 -12.80 27.21
N LEU A 477 -18.29 -13.81 27.43
CA LEU A 477 -18.70 -15.21 27.52
C LEU A 477 -19.66 -15.47 28.70
N VAL A 478 -19.39 -14.83 29.85
CA VAL A 478 -20.19 -15.00 31.08
C VAL A 478 -21.51 -14.21 31.04
N THR A 479 -21.52 -13.01 30.46
CA THR A 479 -22.71 -12.13 30.43
C THR A 479 -23.72 -12.46 29.33
N GLY A 480 -23.41 -13.40 28.44
CA GLY A 480 -24.34 -13.86 27.39
C GLY A 480 -24.62 -12.82 26.29
N ASN A 481 -23.96 -11.66 26.33
CA ASN A 481 -24.03 -10.67 25.27
C ASN A 481 -23.20 -11.16 24.07
N LYS A 482 -23.87 -11.88 23.16
CA LYS A 482 -23.37 -12.16 21.82
C LYS A 482 -23.35 -10.86 21.01
N SER A 483 -22.32 -10.04 21.18
CA SER A 483 -21.90 -9.13 20.12
C SER A 483 -21.26 -9.97 19.01
N GLU A 484 -21.53 -9.62 17.75
CA GLU A 484 -21.20 -10.34 16.51
C GLU A 484 -19.69 -10.44 16.20
N ASN A 485 -18.81 -10.44 17.20
CA ASN A 485 -17.37 -10.62 17.06
C ASN A 485 -16.92 -12.03 17.46
N MET A 486 -17.76 -13.05 17.25
CA MET A 486 -17.25 -14.42 17.16
C MET A 486 -16.49 -14.55 15.84
N ALA A 487 -15.17 -14.39 15.97
CA ALA A 487 -14.12 -14.88 15.10
C ALA A 487 -14.66 -15.77 13.97
N GLN A 488 -14.73 -15.18 12.78
CA GLN A 488 -14.38 -15.91 11.59
C GLN A 488 -13.09 -16.65 11.92
N LYS A 489 -13.16 -17.98 12.06
CA LYS A 489 -11.98 -18.85 11.95
C LYS A 489 -11.41 -18.59 10.57
N ARG A 490 -10.54 -17.59 10.46
CA ARG A 490 -9.63 -17.43 9.33
C ARG A 490 -8.88 -18.76 9.25
N PRO A 491 -8.96 -19.53 8.15
CA PRO A 491 -7.98 -20.57 7.93
C PRO A 491 -6.61 -19.90 7.99
N ALA A 492 -5.63 -20.56 8.61
CA ALA A 492 -4.28 -20.04 8.78
C ALA A 492 -3.65 -19.77 7.40
N THR A 493 -3.93 -18.60 6.84
CA THR A 493 -3.09 -17.97 5.83
C THR A 493 -1.80 -17.61 6.52
N LYS A 494 -0.68 -18.07 5.94
CA LYS A 494 0.67 -17.65 6.30
C LYS A 494 0.75 -16.13 6.12
N HIS A 495 0.36 -15.39 7.14
CA HIS A 495 0.76 -14.00 7.27
C HIS A 495 2.19 -14.01 7.79
N GLU A 496 3.12 -13.65 6.91
CA GLU A 496 4.40 -13.11 7.33
C GLU A 496 4.10 -12.05 8.39
N LYS A 497 4.65 -12.24 9.59
CA LYS A 497 4.58 -11.22 10.64
C LYS A 497 5.29 -9.99 10.10
N GLN A 498 4.52 -9.00 9.68
CA GLN A 498 5.01 -7.66 9.45
C GLN A 498 5.53 -7.18 10.80
N TYR A 499 6.84 -7.08 10.94
CA TYR A 499 7.46 -6.46 12.09
C TYR A 499 7.10 -4.98 12.03
N ASP A 500 6.51 -4.44 13.10
CA ASP A 500 6.42 -3.00 13.27
C ASP A 500 7.85 -2.44 13.26
N LEU A 501 8.19 -1.75 12.17
CA LEU A 501 9.43 -1.00 12.08
C LEU A 501 9.46 0.05 13.20
N PRO A 502 10.61 0.26 13.86
CA PRO A 502 10.76 1.38 14.78
C PRO A 502 10.45 2.67 14.02
N LYS A 503 9.57 3.50 14.59
CA LYS A 503 9.22 4.80 14.00
C LYS A 503 10.49 5.63 13.86
N LEU A 504 10.87 5.93 12.62
CA LEU A 504 11.84 6.99 12.34
C LEU A 504 11.23 8.32 12.82
N GLU A 505 12.00 9.06 13.61
CA GLU A 505 11.71 10.45 13.92
C GLU A 505 11.65 11.25 12.59
N ASP A 506 10.79 12.27 12.56
CA ASP A 506 10.49 13.17 11.42
C ASP A 506 9.28 12.81 10.54
N VAL A 507 8.14 12.48 11.17
CA VAL A 507 6.83 12.85 10.61
C VAL A 507 6.08 13.67 11.64
N GLU A 508 5.86 14.94 11.31
CA GLU A 508 5.07 15.89 12.11
C GLU A 508 3.59 15.48 12.13
N GLU A 509 3.20 14.50 12.96
CA GLU A 509 1.80 14.15 13.19
C GLU A 509 1.08 15.24 14.01
N GLU A 510 -0.08 15.72 13.55
CA GLU A 510 -0.99 16.54 14.36
C GLU A 510 -1.52 15.74 15.57
N ILE A 511 -1.49 16.34 16.76
CA ILE A 511 -1.93 15.66 17.98
C ILE A 511 -3.45 15.63 18.04
N THR A 512 -4.01 14.46 17.79
CA THR A 512 -5.45 14.25 17.90
C THR A 512 -5.94 14.31 19.36
N PRO A 513 -7.21 14.69 19.61
CA PRO A 513 -7.83 14.64 20.94
C PRO A 513 -7.68 13.30 21.71
N ALA A 514 -7.68 12.16 21.02
CA ALA A 514 -7.50 10.85 21.65
C ALA A 514 -6.04 10.61 22.09
N LYS A 515 -5.07 11.05 21.26
CA LYS A 515 -3.64 11.04 21.58
C LYS A 515 -3.35 11.96 22.76
N ARG A 516 -3.92 13.18 22.75
CA ARG A 516 -3.89 14.10 23.91
C ARG A 516 -4.45 13.46 25.18
N GLY A 517 -5.59 12.77 25.10
CA GLY A 517 -6.16 12.03 26.23
C GLY A 517 -5.24 10.93 26.77
N THR A 518 -4.57 10.19 25.88
CA THR A 518 -3.61 9.14 26.23
C THR A 518 -2.37 9.72 26.93
N VAL A 519 -1.86 10.85 26.45
CA VAL A 519 -0.71 11.55 27.05
C VAL A 519 -1.09 12.16 28.41
N VAL A 520 -2.28 12.75 28.55
CA VAL A 520 -2.77 13.23 29.85
C VAL A 520 -2.92 12.07 30.84
N HIS A 521 -3.43 10.92 30.40
CA HIS A 521 -3.52 9.71 31.22
C HIS A 521 -2.14 9.21 31.66
N LEU A 522 -1.14 9.25 30.77
CA LEU A 522 0.25 8.92 31.09
C LEU A 522 0.83 9.84 32.17
N CYS A 523 0.58 11.15 32.07
CA CYS A 523 0.97 12.11 33.11
C CYS A 523 0.32 11.80 34.46
N MET A 524 -0.98 11.45 34.47
CA MET A 524 -1.68 11.05 35.69
C MET A 524 -1.09 9.76 36.29
N LYS A 525 -0.71 8.77 35.47
CA LYS A 525 -0.05 7.54 35.93
C LYS A 525 1.29 7.81 36.61
N LYS A 526 2.00 8.87 36.21
CA LYS A 526 3.32 9.26 36.72
C LYS A 526 3.28 10.21 37.93
N LEU A 527 2.11 10.68 38.35
CA LEU A 527 1.97 11.46 39.58
C LEU A 527 2.32 10.62 40.80
N ASP A 528 3.03 11.22 41.75
CA ASP A 528 3.29 10.67 43.07
C ASP A 528 2.25 11.21 44.06
N PHE A 529 1.34 10.34 44.51
CA PHE A 529 0.26 10.74 45.40
C PHE A 529 0.73 11.12 46.81
N SER A 530 2.02 10.96 47.16
CA SER A 530 2.57 11.42 48.44
C SER A 530 2.99 12.90 48.45
N THR A 531 3.06 13.54 47.27
CA THR A 531 3.54 14.91 47.11
C THR A 531 2.37 15.89 46.97
N ASP A 532 2.47 17.09 47.56
CA ASP A 532 1.57 18.20 47.25
C ASP A 532 2.14 19.02 46.09
N TYR A 533 1.48 18.97 44.94
CA TYR A 533 1.93 19.63 43.73
C TYR A 533 1.46 21.08 43.66
N ASP A 534 2.39 22.00 43.37
CA ASP A 534 2.09 23.32 42.81
C ASP A 534 2.10 23.29 41.27
N LEU A 535 1.67 24.38 40.65
CA LEU A 535 1.58 24.47 39.18
C LEU A 535 2.97 24.44 38.51
N GLU A 536 4.03 24.80 39.23
CA GLU A 536 5.40 24.83 38.72
C GLU A 536 6.01 23.42 38.74
N GLN A 537 5.71 22.63 39.77
CA GLN A 537 6.05 21.21 39.89
C GLN A 537 5.31 20.34 38.87
N VAL A 538 4.06 20.66 38.51
CA VAL A 538 3.35 19.98 37.41
C VAL A 538 4.02 20.25 36.07
N LYS A 539 4.49 21.48 35.83
CA LYS A 539 5.27 21.81 34.61
C LYS A 539 6.61 21.07 34.58
N GLN A 540 7.32 21.02 35.71
CA GLN A 540 8.56 20.25 35.84
C GLN A 540 8.35 18.75 35.58
N LEU A 541 7.22 18.17 36.01
CA LEU A 541 6.88 16.78 35.70
C LEU A 541 6.75 16.55 34.19
N ILE A 542 6.06 17.44 33.47
CA ILE A 542 5.90 17.35 32.02
C ILE A 542 7.26 17.51 31.31
N GLU A 543 8.09 18.47 31.73
CA GLU A 543 9.44 18.65 31.21
C GLU A 543 10.35 17.44 31.49
N ASN A 544 10.22 16.80 32.66
CA ASN A 544 10.96 15.58 32.96
C ASN A 544 10.52 14.39 32.09
N LEU A 545 9.24 14.30 31.72
CA LEU A 545 8.77 13.28 30.78
C LEU A 545 9.29 13.53 29.36
N LYS A 546 9.39 14.81 28.96
CA LYS A 546 10.03 15.23 27.70
C LYS A 546 11.53 14.91 27.70
N ALA A 547 12.26 15.29 28.74
CA ALA A 547 13.70 15.08 28.85
C ALA A 547 14.11 13.59 28.87
N ASN A 548 13.23 12.71 29.35
CA ASN A 548 13.43 11.26 29.35
C ASN A 548 12.93 10.57 28.07
N ASN A 549 12.55 11.31 27.02
CA ASN A 549 11.97 10.80 25.77
C ASN A 549 10.73 9.90 25.98
N ILE A 550 9.95 10.14 27.05
CA ILE A 550 8.70 9.41 27.31
C ILE A 550 7.53 10.02 26.53
N ILE A 551 7.58 11.34 26.28
CA ILE A 551 6.64 12.09 25.43
C ILE A 551 7.43 12.98 24.48
N THR A 552 6.88 13.26 23.30
CA THR A 552 7.50 14.15 22.30
C THR A 552 7.29 15.63 22.64
N GLU A 553 8.07 16.52 22.01
CA GLU A 553 7.97 17.98 22.22
C GLU A 553 6.57 18.52 21.91
N LYS A 554 5.99 18.12 20.77
CA LYS A 554 4.61 18.48 20.42
C LYS A 554 3.60 17.94 21.43
N GLU A 555 3.80 16.71 21.94
CA GLU A 555 2.89 16.10 22.93
C GLU A 555 2.90 16.88 24.25
N ALA A 556 4.07 17.31 24.71
CA ALA A 556 4.22 18.16 25.89
C ALA A 556 3.49 19.51 25.71
N GLU A 557 3.62 20.14 24.55
CA GLU A 557 2.92 21.40 24.22
C GLU A 557 1.39 21.27 24.17
N SER A 558 0.88 20.08 23.83
CA SER A 558 -0.56 19.81 23.76
C SER A 558 -1.24 19.63 25.12
N ILE A 559 -0.46 19.41 26.19
CA ILE A 559 -0.95 19.20 27.54
C ILE A 559 -1.22 20.57 28.17
N ASN A 560 -2.40 20.75 28.77
CA ASN A 560 -2.68 21.91 29.60
C ASN A 560 -2.30 21.60 31.05
N PRO A 561 -1.23 22.19 31.62
CA PRO A 561 -0.77 21.87 32.98
C PRO A 561 -1.83 22.20 34.05
N TYR A 562 -2.75 23.12 33.76
CA TYR A 562 -3.81 23.50 34.69
C TYR A 562 -4.82 22.37 34.94
N ASP A 563 -5.10 21.52 33.94
CA ASP A 563 -6.07 20.43 34.09
C ASP A 563 -5.52 19.33 35.03
N ILE A 564 -4.22 19.06 34.94
CA ILE A 564 -3.52 18.13 35.84
C ILE A 564 -3.42 18.74 37.24
N PHE A 565 -3.09 20.02 37.37
CA PHE A 565 -3.08 20.73 38.65
C PHE A 565 -4.47 20.76 39.33
N LYS A 566 -5.55 20.94 38.55
CA LYS A 566 -6.91 20.88 39.08
C LYS A 566 -7.25 19.49 39.64
N PHE A 567 -6.73 18.43 39.02
CA PHE A 567 -6.86 17.08 39.54
C PHE A 567 -6.11 16.89 40.86
N THR A 568 -4.88 17.42 41.02
CA THR A 568 -4.13 17.30 42.29
C THR A 568 -4.80 18.04 43.45
N LYS A 569 -5.65 19.04 43.18
CA LYS A 569 -6.46 19.73 44.21
C LYS A 569 -7.87 19.15 44.41
N SER A 570 -8.22 18.09 43.67
CA SER A 570 -9.52 17.44 43.80
C SER A 570 -9.67 16.67 45.11
N ASN A 571 -10.91 16.41 45.52
CA ASN A 571 -11.19 15.60 46.71
C ASN A 571 -10.65 14.17 46.56
N ILE A 572 -10.72 13.59 45.35
CA ILE A 572 -10.20 12.25 45.05
C ILE A 572 -8.69 12.17 45.30
N PHE A 573 -7.92 13.20 44.92
CA PHE A 573 -6.48 13.22 45.16
C PHE A 573 -6.15 13.32 46.66
N LYS A 574 -6.95 14.05 47.44
CA LYS A 574 -6.83 14.09 48.91
C LYS A 574 -7.17 12.75 49.55
N ASP A 575 -8.18 12.06 49.03
CA ASP A 575 -8.54 10.71 49.47
C ASP A 575 -7.41 9.72 49.18
N LEU A 576 -6.77 9.82 48.00
CA LEU A 576 -5.59 9.03 47.62
C LEU A 576 -4.36 9.34 48.49
N GLN A 577 -4.15 10.61 48.89
CA GLN A 577 -3.09 11.02 49.83
C GLN A 577 -3.26 10.40 51.23
N GLN A 578 -4.51 10.23 51.68
CA GLN A 578 -4.83 9.69 53.00
C GLN A 578 -5.00 8.17 53.00
N ALA A 579 -5.02 7.54 51.82
CA ALA A 579 -5.15 6.11 51.68
C ALA A 579 -3.92 5.40 52.27
N LYS A 580 -4.15 4.37 53.09
CA LYS A 580 -3.07 3.52 53.62
C LYS A 580 -2.37 2.71 52.52
N GLU A 581 -3.10 2.40 51.45
CA GLU A 581 -2.63 1.62 50.32
C GLU A 581 -3.39 2.06 49.07
N TYR A 582 -2.69 2.21 47.94
CA TYR A 582 -3.28 2.51 46.64
C TYR A 582 -2.55 1.68 45.58
N HIS A 583 -3.30 1.21 44.57
CA HIS A 583 -2.74 0.49 43.43
C HIS A 583 -3.05 1.26 42.15
N LYS A 584 -2.06 1.36 41.27
CA LYS A 584 -2.23 1.90 39.91
C LYS A 584 -2.55 0.75 38.95
N GLU A 585 -2.98 1.07 37.73
CA GLU A 585 -3.20 0.04 36.70
C GLU A 585 -1.92 -0.75 36.41
N GLU A 586 -1.93 -2.03 36.78
CA GLU A 586 -0.88 -3.01 36.55
C GLU A 586 -1.39 -4.10 35.62
N PRO A 587 -0.64 -4.44 34.55
CA PRO A 587 -0.97 -5.58 33.72
C PRO A 587 -0.80 -6.85 34.54
N PHE A 588 -1.75 -7.78 34.43
CA PHE A 588 -1.67 -9.03 35.16
C PHE A 588 -1.90 -10.23 34.27
N TYR A 589 -1.33 -11.34 34.70
CA TYR A 589 -1.56 -12.66 34.14
C TYR A 589 -1.99 -13.58 35.27
N ILE A 590 -3.19 -14.13 35.17
CA ILE A 590 -3.66 -15.13 36.12
C ILE A 590 -4.03 -16.41 35.39
N ASN A 591 -3.73 -17.55 36.01
CA ASN A 591 -4.21 -18.84 35.54
C ASN A 591 -5.53 -19.16 36.23
N ILE A 592 -6.61 -19.28 35.48
CA ILE A 592 -7.94 -19.64 36.01
C ILE A 592 -8.32 -21.02 35.46
N PRO A 593 -8.84 -21.94 36.30
CA PRO A 593 -9.43 -23.18 35.82
C PRO A 593 -10.57 -22.92 34.82
N ALA A 594 -10.54 -23.60 33.67
CA ALA A 594 -11.49 -23.39 32.58
C ALA A 594 -12.96 -23.61 32.99
N ASN A 595 -13.23 -24.51 33.95
CA ASN A 595 -14.55 -24.77 34.49
C ASN A 595 -15.13 -23.63 35.35
N GLU A 596 -14.32 -22.66 35.79
CA GLU A 596 -14.80 -21.48 36.52
C GLU A 596 -15.26 -20.36 35.57
N VAL A 597 -14.80 -20.40 34.32
CA VAL A 597 -14.95 -19.31 33.34
C VAL A 597 -15.80 -19.73 32.13
N MET A 598 -15.73 -21.00 31.76
CA MET A 598 -16.42 -21.60 30.63
C MET A 598 -17.28 -22.78 31.09
N ASN A 599 -18.37 -23.07 30.36
CA ASN A 599 -19.21 -24.25 30.58
C ASN A 599 -18.52 -25.54 30.07
N VAL A 600 -17.37 -25.88 30.64
CA VAL A 600 -16.60 -27.11 30.34
C VAL A 600 -16.34 -27.91 31.61
N SER A 601 -16.26 -29.24 31.49
CA SER A 601 -16.03 -30.11 32.65
C SER A 601 -14.55 -30.22 33.05
N SER A 602 -13.65 -29.78 32.17
CA SER A 602 -12.19 -29.83 32.36
C SER A 602 -11.68 -28.76 33.34
N LYS A 603 -10.67 -29.13 34.13
CA LYS A 603 -9.96 -28.25 35.08
C LYS A 603 -8.65 -27.69 34.52
N GLU A 604 -8.46 -27.71 33.19
CA GLU A 604 -7.27 -27.11 32.59
C GLU A 604 -7.23 -25.60 32.82
N ASN A 605 -6.03 -25.05 33.01
CA ASN A 605 -5.86 -23.64 33.29
C ASN A 605 -5.83 -22.82 31.98
N ILE A 606 -6.61 -21.75 31.96
CA ILE A 606 -6.58 -20.71 30.92
C ILE A 606 -5.74 -19.55 31.45
N LEU A 607 -4.81 -19.08 30.63
CA LEU A 607 -4.05 -17.86 30.93
C LEU A 607 -4.90 -16.64 30.60
N VAL A 608 -5.30 -15.88 31.62
CA VAL A 608 -6.08 -14.66 31.47
C VAL A 608 -5.18 -13.45 31.57
N GLN A 609 -5.22 -12.60 30.53
CA GLN A 609 -4.50 -11.33 30.47
C GLN A 609 -5.46 -10.16 30.72
N GLY A 610 -5.08 -9.27 31.64
CA GLY A 610 -5.79 -8.03 31.98
C GLY A 610 -4.87 -6.84 32.08
#